data_AF-A0A955U0Q8-F1
#
_entry.id   AF-A0A955U0Q8-F1
#
_cell.length_a   1.000
_cell.length_b   1.000
_cell.length_c   1.000
_cell.angle_alpha   90.00
_cell.angle_beta   90.00
_cell.angle_gamma   90.00
#
_symmetry.space_group_name_H-M   'P 1'
#
loop_
_entity.id
_entity.type
_entity.pdbx_description
1 polymer ?
#
loop_
_entity_poly.entity_id
_entity_poly.type
_entity_poly.pdbx_seq_one_letter_code
_entity_poly.pdbx_strand_id
1 'polypeptide(L)'
;MRKLRLLIEYDGTAYHGWQVQPNGVTVQELLEKYLTQITKMPVRVFGAGRTDAGVHAKGQVAHFLTESAMTPREFLKALNSCLPADIVILKVDEVDERFHAQMSAVAKLYRYSILNRDYPSALD
;
A
#
# COMPACT_ATOMS: atom_id res chain seq x y z
N MET A 1 19.06 9.29 4.64
CA MET A 1 17.91 8.34 4.61
C MET A 1 17.75 7.85 3.18
N ARG A 2 17.53 6.55 2.99
CA ARG A 2 17.23 5.97 1.67
C ARG A 2 15.73 5.95 1.41
N LYS A 3 15.35 5.93 0.12
CA LYS A 3 13.95 5.94 -0.32
C LYS A 3 13.58 4.60 -0.92
N LEU A 4 12.55 3.98 -0.33
CA LEU A 4 12.01 2.72 -0.81
C LEU A 4 10.63 2.91 -1.41
N ARG A 5 10.40 2.28 -2.56
CA ARG A 5 9.11 2.19 -3.23
C ARG A 5 8.48 0.83 -2.94
N LEU A 6 7.19 0.85 -2.62
CA LEU A 6 6.33 -0.30 -2.46
C LEU A 6 5.39 -0.41 -3.65
N LEU A 7 5.20 -1.62 -4.17
CA LEU A 7 4.03 -2.00 -4.98
C LEU A 7 3.11 -2.83 -4.10
N ILE A 8 1.86 -2.40 -3.98
CA ILE A 8 0.92 -2.88 -2.98
C ILE A 8 -0.37 -3.33 -3.67
N GLU A 9 -0.83 -4.52 -3.30
CA GLU A 9 -2.15 -5.03 -3.58
C GLU A 9 -2.96 -5.08 -2.29
N TYR A 10 -4.24 -4.72 -2.33
CA TYR A 10 -5.12 -4.88 -1.18
C TYR A 10 -6.59 -5.03 -1.57
N ASP A 11 -7.31 -5.79 -0.75
CA ASP A 11 -8.76 -5.77 -0.70
C ASP A 11 -9.21 -4.63 0.23
N GLY A 12 -9.89 -3.63 -0.33
CA GLY A 12 -10.34 -2.44 0.39
C GLY A 12 -11.55 -2.63 1.29
N THR A 13 -12.20 -3.80 1.28
CA THR A 13 -13.52 -4.03 1.90
C THR A 13 -13.53 -3.73 3.41
N ALA A 14 -12.47 -4.10 4.13
CA ALA A 14 -12.36 -3.90 5.58
C ALA A 14 -11.84 -2.51 5.99
N TYR A 15 -11.54 -1.65 5.02
CA TYR A 15 -10.78 -0.42 5.25
C TYR A 15 -11.57 0.84 4.88
N HIS A 16 -11.33 1.90 5.66
CA HIS A 16 -11.88 3.22 5.42
C HIS A 16 -11.05 4.01 4.39
N GLY A 17 -10.61 3.30 3.34
CA GLY A 17 -9.82 3.82 2.24
C GLY A 17 -8.32 3.78 2.50
N TRP A 18 -7.59 4.44 1.61
CA TRP A 18 -6.13 4.51 1.67
C TRP A 18 -5.65 5.41 2.82
N GLN A 19 -6.15 6.64 2.91
CA GLN A 19 -5.54 7.69 3.71
C GLN A 19 -5.98 7.64 5.17
N VAL A 20 -5.03 7.79 6.11
CA VAL A 20 -5.31 7.97 7.55
C VAL A 20 -6.38 9.04 7.79
N GLN A 21 -7.41 8.67 8.54
CA GLN A 21 -8.53 9.52 8.90
C GLN A 21 -9.12 9.05 10.24
N PRO A 22 -9.82 9.92 11.01
CA PRO A 22 -10.29 9.60 12.36
C PRO A 22 -11.39 8.53 12.41
N ASN A 23 -12.01 8.22 11.28
CA ASN A 23 -13.28 7.47 11.23
C ASN A 23 -13.12 5.96 11.04
N GLY A 24 -11.89 5.43 11.04
CA GLY A 24 -11.67 3.99 10.94
C GLY A 24 -10.28 3.62 10.43
N VAL A 25 -9.99 2.31 10.45
CA VAL A 25 -8.69 1.76 10.04
C VAL A 25 -8.48 1.94 8.54
N THR A 26 -7.28 2.40 8.16
CA THR A 26 -6.92 2.63 6.76
C THR A 26 -5.68 1.83 6.36
N VAL A 27 -5.49 1.64 5.05
CA VAL A 27 -4.31 0.92 4.53
C VAL A 27 -3.02 1.66 4.87
N GLN A 28 -3.00 2.99 4.76
CA GLN A 28 -1.84 3.80 5.12
C GLN A 28 -1.50 3.68 6.61
N GLU A 29 -2.50 3.69 7.49
CA GLU A 29 -2.27 3.57 8.95
C GLU A 29 -1.57 2.25 9.29
N LEU A 30 -2.04 1.13 8.73
CA LEU A 30 -1.42 -0.17 8.96
C LEU A 30 0.00 -0.23 8.40
N LEU A 31 0.23 0.26 7.18
CA LEU A 31 1.56 0.33 6.61
C LEU A 31 2.52 1.14 7.50
N GLU A 32 2.11 2.33 7.94
CA GLU A 32 2.92 3.19 8.82
C GLU A 32 3.19 2.54 10.17
N LYS A 33 2.19 1.88 10.76
CA LYS A 33 2.33 1.11 12.01
C LYS A 33 3.38 0.01 11.89
N TYR A 34 3.26 -0.86 10.89
CA TYR A 34 4.19 -1.99 10.74
C TYR A 34 5.58 -1.55 10.27
N LEU A 35 5.68 -0.55 9.40
CA LEU A 35 6.96 0.04 9.03
C LEU A 35 7.67 0.66 10.24
N THR A 36 6.92 1.35 11.11
CA THR A 36 7.46 1.91 12.36
C THR A 36 7.96 0.81 13.28
N GLN A 37 7.22 -0.31 13.39
CA GLN A 37 7.65 -1.47 14.19
C GLN A 37 8.89 -2.17 13.64
N ILE A 38 9.01 -2.30 12.32
CA ILE A 38 10.14 -2.95 11.65
C ILE A 38 11.40 -2.08 11.74
N THR A 39 11.26 -0.79 11.45
CA THR A 39 12.38 0.15 11.37
C THR A 39 12.78 0.76 12.72
N LYS A 40 11.94 0.59 13.75
CA LYS A 40 12.11 1.19 15.09
C LYS A 40 12.17 2.73 15.07
N MET A 41 11.61 3.35 14.04
CA MET A 41 11.51 4.79 13.88
C MET A 41 10.15 5.16 13.29
N PRO A 42 9.60 6.36 13.57
CA PRO A 42 8.36 6.80 12.93
C PRO A 42 8.52 6.85 11.41
N VAL A 43 7.62 6.16 10.68
CA VAL A 43 7.61 6.14 9.22
C VAL A 43 6.34 6.77 8.70
N ARG A 44 6.48 7.71 7.76
CA ARG A 44 5.38 8.25 6.95
C ARG A 44 5.40 7.63 5.56
N VAL A 45 4.23 7.21 5.08
CA VAL A 45 4.05 6.62 3.75
C VAL A 45 3.32 7.60 2.84
N PHE A 46 3.79 7.71 1.60
CA PHE A 46 3.20 8.56 0.57
C PHE A 46 2.75 7.70 -0.60
N GLY A 47 1.44 7.59 -0.79
CA GLY A 47 0.82 6.84 -1.90
C GLY A 47 0.79 7.61 -3.22
N ALA A 48 0.67 6.90 -4.33
CA ALA A 48 0.53 7.49 -5.66
C ALA A 48 -0.85 8.12 -5.87
N GLY A 49 -1.89 7.54 -5.28
CA GLY A 49 -3.24 8.06 -5.24
C GLY A 49 -3.94 7.73 -3.93
N ARG A 50 -5.12 8.29 -3.73
CA ARG A 50 -6.05 7.90 -2.66
C ARG A 50 -7.11 6.98 -3.25
N THR A 51 -7.55 6.02 -2.45
CA THR A 51 -8.75 5.22 -2.71
C THR A 51 -9.73 5.47 -1.58
N ASP A 52 -11.01 5.49 -1.92
CA ASP A 52 -12.10 5.65 -0.95
C ASP A 52 -12.36 4.34 -0.20
N ALA A 53 -13.19 4.40 0.84
CA ALA A 53 -13.58 3.23 1.62
C ALA A 53 -14.18 2.14 0.71
N GLY A 54 -13.75 0.88 0.93
CA GLY A 54 -14.18 -0.27 0.13
C GLY A 54 -13.47 -0.42 -1.23
N VAL A 55 -12.71 0.57 -1.72
CA VAL A 55 -12.05 0.46 -3.03
C VAL A 55 -10.77 -0.38 -2.92
N HIS A 56 -10.65 -1.42 -3.74
CA HIS A 56 -9.47 -2.29 -3.81
C HIS A 56 -8.33 -1.67 -4.65
N ALA A 57 -7.13 -2.23 -4.54
CA ALA A 57 -6.04 -1.93 -5.47
C ALA A 57 -5.26 -3.19 -5.87
N LYS A 58 -4.97 -3.32 -7.16
CA LYS A 58 -4.06 -4.36 -7.69
C LYS A 58 -2.59 -3.93 -7.79
N GLY A 59 -2.31 -2.67 -7.52
CA GLY A 59 -1.01 -2.07 -7.80
C GLY A 59 -0.90 -0.62 -7.34
N GLN A 60 -1.33 -0.35 -6.11
CA GLN A 60 -1.06 0.94 -5.49
C GLN A 60 0.45 1.08 -5.28
N VAL A 61 1.01 2.19 -5.73
CA VAL A 61 2.42 2.51 -5.51
C VAL A 61 2.52 3.44 -4.32
N ALA A 62 3.46 3.19 -3.42
CA ALA A 62 3.79 4.10 -2.33
C ALA A 62 5.30 4.21 -2.14
N HIS A 63 5.74 5.21 -1.39
CA HIS A 63 7.13 5.28 -0.94
C HIS A 63 7.23 5.78 0.49
N PHE A 64 8.36 5.48 1.12
CA PHE A 64 8.74 5.97 2.43
C PHE A 64 10.25 6.15 2.51
N LEU A 65 10.69 6.88 3.55
CA LEU A 65 12.10 7.08 3.88
C LEU A 65 12.47 6.21 5.08
N THR A 66 13.68 5.67 5.07
CA THR A 66 14.20 4.88 6.19
C THR A 66 15.71 5.01 6.33
N GLU A 67 16.22 4.73 7.53
CA GLU A 67 17.65 4.55 7.82
C GLU A 67 18.01 3.07 8.01
N SER A 68 17.03 2.17 7.90
CA SER A 68 17.26 0.74 8.08
C SER A 68 18.22 0.18 7.03
N ALA A 69 19.16 -0.64 7.51
CA ALA A 69 20.07 -1.41 6.68
C ALA A 69 19.40 -2.63 6.00
N MET A 70 18.14 -2.93 6.35
CA MET A 70 17.40 -4.05 5.74
C MET A 70 17.32 -3.88 4.21
N THR A 71 17.62 -4.95 3.50
CA THR A 71 17.48 -5.03 2.05
C THR A 71 16.01 -4.94 1.63
N PRO A 72 15.72 -4.55 0.37
CA PRO A 72 14.34 -4.55 -0.14
C PRO A 72 13.64 -5.91 0.00
N ARG A 73 14.39 -7.02 -0.16
CA ARG A 73 13.87 -8.38 0.01
C ARG A 73 13.48 -8.69 1.47
N GLU A 74 14.25 -8.19 2.44
CA GLU A 74 13.92 -8.34 3.85
C GLU A 74 12.69 -7.53 4.22
N PHE A 75 12.54 -6.30 3.69
CA PHE A 75 11.31 -5.51 3.85
C PHE A 75 10.10 -6.22 3.26
N LEU A 76 10.22 -6.77 2.04
CA LEU A 76 9.16 -7.53 1.39
C LEU A 76 8.68 -8.68 2.27
N LYS A 77 9.62 -9.48 2.79
CA LYS A 77 9.31 -10.61 3.67
C LYS A 77 8.70 -10.16 5.00
N ALA A 78 9.29 -9.16 5.65
CA ALA A 78 8.84 -8.67 6.95
C ALA A 78 7.43 -8.07 6.88
N LEU A 79 7.17 -7.19 5.89
CA LEU A 79 5.85 -6.58 5.72
C LEU A 79 4.78 -7.64 5.47
N ASN A 80 5.01 -8.56 4.54
CA ASN A 80 4.04 -9.62 4.24
C ASN A 80 3.85 -10.64 5.39
N SER A 81 4.79 -10.71 6.34
CA SER A 81 4.62 -11.54 7.55
C SER A 81 3.82 -10.86 8.66
N CYS A 82 3.73 -9.52 8.64
CA CYS A 82 3.10 -8.75 9.71
C CYS A 82 1.78 -8.09 9.30
N LEU A 83 1.61 -7.77 8.02
CA LEU A 83 0.38 -7.20 7.49
C LEU A 83 -0.76 -8.23 7.50
N PRO A 84 -2.01 -7.77 7.65
CA PRO A 84 -3.18 -8.61 7.39
C PRO A 84 -3.16 -9.21 5.98
N ALA A 85 -3.80 -10.36 5.80
CA ALA A 85 -3.77 -11.13 4.56
C ALA A 85 -4.41 -10.40 3.35
N ASP A 86 -5.22 -9.38 3.62
CA ASP A 86 -5.88 -8.52 2.63
C ASP A 86 -5.02 -7.31 2.22
N ILE A 87 -3.77 -7.18 2.71
CA ILE A 87 -2.77 -6.21 2.24
C ILE A 87 -1.46 -6.94 1.93
N VAL A 88 -1.09 -6.99 0.66
CA VAL A 88 0.10 -7.69 0.18
C VAL A 88 1.06 -6.72 -0.49
N ILE A 89 2.31 -6.74 -0.05
CA ILE A 89 3.42 -6.09 -0.74
C ILE A 89 3.90 -7.01 -1.86
N LEU A 90 3.71 -6.58 -3.11
CA LEU A 90 4.14 -7.33 -4.29
C LEU A 90 5.62 -7.10 -4.60
N LYS A 91 6.12 -5.90 -4.32
CA LYS A 91 7.51 -5.52 -4.62
C LYS A 91 8.01 -4.41 -3.71
N VAL A 92 9.30 -4.47 -3.39
CA VAL A 92 10.05 -3.39 -2.76
C VAL A 92 11.29 -3.12 -3.60
N ASP A 93 11.52 -1.85 -3.94
CA ASP A 93 12.71 -1.40 -4.67
C ASP A 93 13.28 -0.15 -4.01
N GLU A 94 14.59 0.02 -4.08
CA GLU A 94 15.22 1.31 -3.81
C GLU A 94 15.07 2.22 -5.04
N VAL A 95 14.80 3.50 -4.80
CA VAL A 95 14.53 4.49 -5.84
C VAL A 95 15.34 5.75 -5.60
N ASP A 96 15.53 6.53 -6.67
CA ASP A 96 16.19 7.83 -6.62
C ASP A 96 15.51 8.75 -5.58
N GLU A 97 16.31 9.58 -4.91
CA GLU A 97 15.83 10.51 -3.88
C GLU A 97 14.78 11.50 -4.40
N ARG A 98 14.75 11.77 -5.71
CA ARG A 98 13.75 12.66 -6.35
C ARG A 98 12.43 11.96 -6.64
N PHE A 99 12.36 10.63 -6.53
CA PHE A 99 11.11 9.91 -6.74
C PHE A 99 10.05 10.33 -5.72
N HIS A 100 8.83 10.60 -6.19
CA HIS A 100 7.68 10.80 -5.32
C HIS A 100 6.48 10.07 -5.92
N ALA A 101 5.94 9.07 -5.21
CA ALA A 101 4.91 8.17 -5.73
C ALA A 101 3.75 8.89 -6.44
N GLN A 102 3.28 10.01 -5.89
CA GLN A 102 2.20 10.82 -6.51
C GLN A 102 2.67 11.72 -7.65
N MET A 103 3.82 12.38 -7.53
CA MET A 103 4.25 13.43 -8.48
C MET A 103 5.00 12.86 -9.68
N SER A 104 5.68 11.72 -9.48
CA SER A 104 6.37 11.00 -10.55
C SER A 104 5.43 10.10 -11.35
N ALA A 105 4.16 9.95 -10.95
CA ALA A 105 3.18 9.15 -11.68
C ALA A 105 2.72 9.88 -12.95
N VAL A 106 2.86 9.22 -14.11
CA VAL A 106 2.42 9.76 -15.40
C VAL A 106 0.92 9.53 -15.64
N ALA A 107 0.41 8.39 -15.19
CA ALA A 107 -0.99 8.01 -15.32
C ALA A 107 -1.44 7.10 -14.17
N LYS A 108 -2.75 6.97 -13.99
CA LYS A 108 -3.39 6.04 -13.07
C LYS A 108 -4.49 5.30 -13.82
N LEU A 109 -4.58 4.00 -13.63
CA LEU A 109 -5.57 3.16 -14.28
C LEU A 109 -6.55 2.64 -13.22
N TYR A 110 -7.84 2.87 -13.45
CA TYR A 110 -8.92 2.31 -12.65
C TYR A 110 -9.69 1.29 -13.48
N ARG A 111 -10.17 0.23 -12.83
CA ARG A 111 -11.04 -0.77 -13.42
C ARG A 111 -12.28 -0.89 -12.56
N TYR A 112 -13.44 -0.78 -13.19
CA TYR A 112 -14.72 -1.08 -12.58
C TYR A 112 -15.22 -2.42 -13.12
N SER A 113 -15.67 -3.30 -12.23
CA SER A 113 -16.22 -4.60 -12.59
C SER A 113 -17.71 -4.60 -12.24
N ILE A 114 -18.55 -4.95 -13.21
CA ILE A 114 -20.00 -5.10 -13.01
C ILE A 114 -20.36 -6.55 -13.30
N LEU A 115 -20.88 -7.24 -12.30
CA LEU A 115 -21.44 -8.58 -12.47
C LEU A 115 -22.84 -8.45 -13.10
N ASN A 116 -22.93 -8.60 -14.41
CA ASN A 116 -24.17 -8.43 -15.17
C ASN A 116 -24.91 -9.77 -15.39
N ARG A 117 -25.51 -10.33 -14.33
CA ARG A 117 -26.33 -11.55 -14.38
C ARG A 117 -27.29 -11.66 -13.18
N ASP A 118 -28.27 -12.55 -13.27
CA ASP A 118 -29.36 -12.67 -12.28
C ASP A 118 -28.94 -13.24 -10.91
N TYR A 119 -27.84 -14.00 -10.85
CA TYR A 119 -27.38 -14.68 -9.64
C TYR A 119 -25.96 -14.23 -9.24
N PRO A 120 -25.58 -14.25 -7.95
CA PRO A 120 -24.25 -13.86 -7.48
C PRO A 120 -23.11 -14.77 -7.96
N SER A 121 -21.86 -14.29 -7.88
CA SER A 121 -20.64 -15.06 -8.10
C SER A 121 -20.05 -15.57 -6.80
N ALA A 122 -19.63 -16.83 -6.80
CA ALA A 122 -18.82 -17.38 -5.72
C ALA A 122 -17.32 -17.03 -5.89
N LEU A 123 -16.96 -16.42 -7.03
CA LEU A 123 -15.58 -16.10 -7.41
C LEU A 123 -15.32 -14.58 -7.57
N ASP A 124 -16.38 -13.76 -7.62
CA ASP A 124 -16.31 -12.31 -7.89
C ASP A 124 -17.21 -11.51 -6.93
#